data_AF-A0A077NWD4-F1
#
_entry.id   AF-A0A077NWD4-F1
#
_cell.length_a   1.000
_cell.length_b   1.000
_cell.length_c   1.000
_cell.angle_alpha   90.00
_cell.angle_beta   90.00
_cell.angle_gamma   90.00
#
_symmetry.space_group_name_H-M   'P 1'
#
loop_
_entity.id
_entity.type
_entity.pdbx_description
1 polymer ?
#
loop_
_entity_poly.entity_id
_entity_poly.type
_entity_poly.pdbx_seq_one_letter_code
_entity_poly.pdbx_strand_id
1 'polypeptide(L)' 'MAIREHILGTEGVTEIISLDAKRDPDTRKMTLTATINTRYGKTTVTSER' A
#
# COMPACT_ATOMS: atom_id res chain seq x y z
N MET A 1 5.39 9.46 -7.33
CA MET A 1 5.34 8.75 -6.03
C MET A 1 5.28 7.26 -6.35
N ALA A 2 6.42 6.56 -6.38
CA ALA A 2 6.50 5.25 -7.05
C ALA A 2 5.52 4.20 -6.49
N ILE A 3 5.38 4.10 -5.16
CA ILE A 3 4.51 3.09 -4.54
C ILE A 3 3.03 3.32 -4.89
N ARG A 4 2.59 4.58 -4.89
CA ARG A 4 1.21 4.93 -5.22
C ARG A 4 0.90 4.62 -6.68
N GLU A 5 1.80 4.96 -7.58
CA GLU A 5 1.70 4.68 -9.02
C GLU A 5 1.67 3.19 -9.30
N HIS A 6 2.53 2.40 -8.64
CA HIS A 6 2.52 0.94 -8.77
C HIS A 6 1.20 0.32 -8.31
N ILE A 7 0.65 0.78 -7.19
CA ILE A 7 -0.63 0.28 -6.68
C ILE A 7 -1.79 0.64 -7.62
N LEU A 8 -1.84 1.85 -8.17
CA LEU A 8 -2.85 2.25 -9.16
C LEU A 8 -2.70 1.53 -10.50
N GLY A 9 -1.48 1.13 -10.85
CA GLY A 9 -1.20 0.34 -12.05
C GLY A 9 -1.58 -1.14 -11.94
N THR A 10 -1.89 -1.63 -10.73
CA THR A 10 -2.32 -3.02 -10.52
C THR A 10 -3.73 -3.23 -11.04
N GLU A 11 -3.91 -4.26 -11.85
CA GLU A 11 -5.20 -4.55 -12.48
C GLU A 11 -6.29 -4.78 -11.43
N GLY A 12 -7.41 -4.09 -11.59
CA GLY A 12 -8.54 -4.17 -10.68
C GLY A 12 -8.49 -3.18 -9.51
N VAL A 13 -7.40 -2.42 -9.31
CA VAL A 13 -7.38 -1.33 -8.32
C VAL A 13 -8.11 -0.11 -8.87
N THR A 14 -9.12 0.36 -8.15
CA THR A 14 -9.93 1.52 -8.57
C THR A 14 -9.46 2.79 -7.89
N GLU A 15 -9.09 2.71 -6.61
CA GLU A 15 -8.62 3.86 -5.84
C GLU A 15 -7.79 3.43 -4.62
N ILE A 16 -6.98 4.37 -4.14
CA ILE A 16 -6.19 4.21 -2.91
C ILE A 16 -6.81 5.10 -1.84
N ILE A 17 -7.39 4.47 -0.83
CA ILE A 17 -8.04 5.14 0.30
C ILE A 17 -6.99 5.70 1.25
N SER A 18 -5.99 4.87 1.60
CA SER A 18 -4.90 5.28 2.48
C SER A 18 -3.61 4.54 2.15
N LEU A 19 -2.50 5.23 2.33
CA LEU A 19 -1.16 4.67 2.20
C LEU A 19 -0.31 5.22 3.34
N ASP A 20 0.10 4.34 4.24
CA ASP A 20 0.98 4.63 5.36
C ASP A 20 2.29 3.86 5.17
N ALA A 21 3.40 4.57 5.25
CA ALA A 21 4.73 4.00 5.14
C ALA A 21 5.52 4.37 6.38
N LYS A 22 5.70 3.42 7.29
CA LYS A 22 6.52 3.59 8.49
C LYS A 22 7.85 2.91 8.30
N ARG A 23 8.90 3.69 8.48
CA ARG A 23 10.27 3.18 8.52
C ARG A 23 10.76 3.27 9.95
N ASP A 24 11.16 2.13 10.49
CA ASP A 24 11.83 2.05 11.77
C ASP A 24 13.34 2.28 11.53
N PRO A 25 13.91 3.39 12.03
CA PRO A 25 15.33 3.71 11.82
C PRO A 25 16.26 2.82 12.65
N ASP A 26 15.79 2.28 13.78
CA ASP A 26 16.58 1.49 14.71
C ASP A 26 16.70 0.04 14.22
N THR A 27 15.61 -0.55 13.76
CA THR A 27 15.59 -1.93 13.27
C THR A 27 15.79 -2.06 11.76
N ARG A 28 15.86 -0.93 11.03
CA ARG A 28 15.85 -0.85 9.56
C ARG A 28 14.66 -1.55 8.91
N LYS A 29 13.58 -1.76 9.65
CA LYS A 29 12.34 -2.35 9.13
C LYS A 29 11.50 -1.29 8.44
N MET A 30 10.80 -1.70 7.40
CA MET A 30 9.79 -0.86 6.74
C MET A 30 8.45 -1.58 6.74
N THR A 31 7.48 -0.98 7.41
CA THR A 31 6.09 -1.44 7.42
C THR A 31 5.29 -0.53 6.51
N LEU A 32 4.75 -1.12 5.45
CA LEU A 32 3.90 -0.45 4.49
C LEU A 32 2.47 -0.95 4.65
N THR A 33 1.52 -0.05 4.87
CA THR A 33 0.10 -0.38 4.99
C THR A 33 -0.68 0.42 3.96
N ALA A 34 -1.28 -0.26 2.99
CA ALA A 34 -2.09 0.35 1.95
C ALA A 34 -3.52 -0.18 2.01
N THR A 35 -4.49 0.73 2.10
CA THR A 35 -5.90 0.40 1.99
C THR A 35 -6.38 0.85 0.61
N ILE A 36 -6.83 -0.10 -0.18
CA ILE A 36 -7.22 0.09 -1.57
C ILE A 36 -8.62 -0.44 -1.82
N ASN A 37 -9.36 0.26 -2.67
CA ASN A 37 -10.56 -0.31 -3.25
C ASN A 37 -10.17 -0.95 -4.58
N THR A 38 -10.66 -2.16 -4.74
CA THR A 38 -10.57 -2.89 -6.00
C THR A 38 -11.98 -3.10 -6.54
N ARG A 39 -12.08 -3.47 -7.82
CA ARG A 39 -13.34 -3.91 -8.43
C ARG A 39 -13.99 -5.08 -7.68
N TYR A 40 -13.20 -5.83 -6.91
CA TYR A 40 -13.63 -6.99 -6.14
C TYR A 40 -13.98 -6.64 -4.68
N GLY A 41 -13.84 -5.38 -4.28
CA GLY A 41 -14.08 -4.91 -2.93
C GLY A 41 -12.87 -4.21 -2.30
N LYS A 42 -13.06 -3.78 -1.05
CA LYS A 42 -12.02 -3.12 -0.26
C LYS A 42 -11.00 -4.15 0.24
N THR A 43 -9.72 -3.87 0.05
CA THR A 43 -8.61 -4.71 0.52
C THR A 43 -7.58 -3.85 1.25
N THR A 44 -7.03 -4.41 2.32
CA THR A 44 -5.93 -3.81 3.06
C THR A 44 -4.71 -4.72 2.91
N VAL A 45 -3.62 -4.16 2.38
CA VAL A 45 -2.36 -4.87 2.17
C VAL A 45 -1.34 -4.30 3.14
N THR A 46 -0.75 -5.18 3.94
CA THR A 46 0.37 -4.84 4.83
C THR A 46 1.61 -5.61 4.39
N SER A 47 2.72 -4.92 4.19
CA SER A 47 4.02 -5.51 3.92
C SER A 47 5.02 -5.03 4.96
N GLU A 48 5.67 -5.97 5.64
CA GLU A 48 6.83 -5.72 6.48
C GLU A 48 8.07 -6.23 5.75
N ARG A 49 9.12 -5.40 5.68
CA ARG A 49 10.40 -5.76 5.10
C ARG A 49 11.55 -5.36 6.02
#